data_AF-A0A438G522-F1
#
_entry.id   AF-A0A438G522-F1
#
_cell.length_a   1.000
_cell.length_b   1.000
_cell.length_c   1.000
_cell.angle_alpha   90.00
_cell.angle_beta   90.00
_cell.angle_gamma   90.00
#
_symmetry.space_group_name_H-M   'P 1'
#
loop_
_entity.id
_entity.type
_entity.pdbx_description
1 polymer ?
#
loop_
_entity_poly.entity_id
_entity_poly.type
_entity_poly.pdbx_seq_one_letter_code
_entity_poly.pdbx_strand_id
1 'polypeptide(L)'
;MEELRNDAYNNSNIAKQRWKRCHDQLVSRKEFQKGQRVLLHDSKLHLFLRKLKSRWIGPFTIQQVYSNGVVELLNSNSTGSFKVNGQHLKPFVEPFSRDKEEINLLEPHQA
;
A
#
# COMPACT_ATOMS: atom_id res chain seq x y z
N MET A 1 -3.27 33.85 36.43
CA MET A 1 -2.64 32.50 36.42
C MET A 1 -3.49 31.48 35.67
N GLU A 2 -4.81 31.49 35.83
CA GLU A 2 -5.72 30.56 35.13
C GLU A 2 -5.76 30.78 33.62
N GLU A 3 -5.70 32.03 33.17
CA GLU A 3 -5.70 32.38 31.74
C GLU A 3 -4.47 31.83 31.01
N LEU A 4 -3.27 31.96 31.59
CA LEU A 4 -2.04 31.40 31.04
C LEU A 4 -2.08 29.86 30.93
N ARG A 5 -2.81 29.19 31.85
CA ARG A 5 -3.00 27.74 31.81
C ARG A 5 -3.96 27.34 30.69
N ASN A 6 -5.05 28.08 30.53
CA ASN A 6 -6.01 27.86 29.46
C ASN A 6 -5.38 28.08 28.08
N ASP A 7 -4.55 29.12 27.92
CA ASP A 7 -3.83 29.38 26.68
C ASP A 7 -2.84 28.27 26.35
N ALA A 8 -2.09 27.78 27.34
CA ALA A 8 -1.17 26.65 27.15
C ALA A 8 -1.91 25.36 26.74
N TYR A 9 -3.05 25.07 27.38
CA TYR A 9 -3.87 23.91 27.06
C TYR A 9 -4.46 24.00 25.64
N ASN A 10 -5.00 25.16 25.27
CA ASN A 10 -5.56 25.41 23.94
C ASN A 10 -4.48 25.28 22.86
N ASN A 11 -3.30 25.87 23.08
CA ASN A 11 -2.19 25.77 22.15
C ASN A 11 -1.68 24.33 21.98
N SER A 12 -1.62 23.56 23.07
CA SER A 12 -1.26 22.13 23.04
C SER A 12 -2.27 21.31 22.21
N ASN A 13 -3.57 21.56 22.39
CA ASN A 13 -4.61 20.91 21.61
C ASN A 13 -4.52 21.25 20.12
N ILE A 14 -4.26 22.52 19.78
CA ILE A 14 -4.05 22.95 18.39
C ILE A 14 -2.84 22.23 17.78
N ALA A 15 -1.72 22.13 18.51
CA ALA A 15 -0.53 21.43 18.04
C ALA A 15 -0.82 19.94 17.75
N LYS A 16 -1.51 19.24 18.66
CA LYS A 16 -1.92 17.84 18.48
C LYS A 16 -2.84 17.67 17.26
N GLN A 17 -3.81 18.55 17.08
CA GLN A 17 -4.72 18.51 15.94
C GLN A 17 -3.99 18.77 14.61
N ARG A 18 -3.04 19.71 14.58
CA ARG A 18 -2.20 19.96 13.39
C ARG A 18 -1.36 18.74 13.03
N TRP A 19 -0.74 18.09 14.01
CA TRP A 19 0.02 16.86 13.79
C TRP A 19 -0.87 15.71 13.31
N LYS A 20 -2.04 15.53 13.90
CA LYS A 20 -3.01 14.54 13.43
C LYS A 20 -3.42 14.80 11.99
N ARG A 21 -3.77 16.04 11.64
CA ARG A 21 -4.14 16.41 10.27
C ARG A 21 -2.99 16.15 9.28
N CYS A 22 -1.76 16.53 9.63
CA CYS A 22 -0.60 16.28 8.79
C CYS A 22 -0.35 14.78 8.58
N HIS A 23 -0.47 13.98 9.65
CA HIS A 23 -0.34 12.53 9.58
C HIS A 23 -1.43 11.90 8.70
N ASP A 24 -2.70 12.25 8.95
CA ASP A 24 -3.85 11.71 8.22
C ASP A 24 -3.81 12.09 6.72
N GLN A 25 -3.22 13.24 6.37
CA GLN A 25 -2.97 13.63 4.98
C GLN A 25 -1.92 12.75 4.28
N LEU A 26 -0.92 12.28 5.02
CA LEU A 26 0.18 11.46 4.48
C LEU A 26 -0.16 9.96 4.43
N VAL A 27 -1.17 9.52 5.19
CA VAL A 27 -1.68 8.14 5.11
C VAL A 27 -2.37 7.95 3.77
N SER A 28 -1.66 7.37 2.80
CA SER A 28 -2.26 7.04 1.51
C SER A 28 -3.39 6.04 1.72
N ARG A 29 -4.61 6.39 1.29
CA ARG A 29 -5.72 5.43 1.22
C ARG A 29 -5.43 4.46 0.08
N LYS A 30 -4.98 3.26 0.41
CA LYS A 30 -4.81 2.17 -0.56
C LYS A 30 -6.11 1.38 -0.62
N GLU A 31 -6.79 1.46 -1.75
CA GLU A 31 -7.96 0.64 -2.01
C GLU A 31 -7.51 -0.66 -2.69
N PHE A 32 -8.03 -1.77 -2.19
CA PHE A 32 -7.70 -3.11 -2.68
C PHE A 32 -8.94 -3.80 -3.19
N GLN A 33 -8.79 -4.56 -4.26
CA GLN A 33 -9.86 -5.35 -4.87
C GLN A 33 -9.54 -6.85 -4.77
N LYS A 34 -10.58 -7.69 -4.69
CA LYS A 34 -10.41 -9.15 -4.74
C LYS A 34 -9.77 -9.54 -6.09
N GLY A 35 -8.80 -10.45 -6.06
CA GLY A 35 -8.06 -10.90 -7.24
C GLY A 35 -6.88 -10.01 -7.64
N GLN A 36 -6.69 -8.85 -6.99
CA GLN A 36 -5.55 -7.99 -7.27
C GLN A 36 -4.24 -8.62 -6.77
N ARG A 37 -3.15 -8.43 -7.53
CA ARG A 37 -1.80 -8.81 -7.08
C ARG A 37 -1.18 -7.71 -6.24
N VAL A 38 -0.57 -8.09 -5.13
CA VAL A 38 0.06 -7.17 -4.18
C VAL A 38 1.38 -7.71 -3.65
N LEU A 39 2.28 -6.81 -3.28
CA LEU A 39 3.51 -7.11 -2.57
C LEU A 39 3.27 -6.93 -1.06
N LEU A 40 3.86 -7.82 -0.27
CA LEU A 40 3.81 -7.77 1.19
C LEU A 40 5.10 -7.18 1.75
N HIS A 41 4.98 -6.23 2.69
CA HIS A 41 6.13 -5.71 3.42
C HIS A 41 6.63 -6.73 4.45
N ASP A 42 7.89 -7.12 4.32
CA ASP A 42 8.59 -7.93 5.31
C ASP A 42 9.23 -7.02 6.36
N SER A 43 8.65 -7.04 7.56
CA SER A 43 9.17 -6.30 8.70
C SER A 43 10.48 -6.89 9.24
N LYS A 44 10.82 -8.15 8.90
CA LYS A 44 12.07 -8.77 9.34
C LYS A 44 13.25 -8.09 8.67
N LEU A 45 14.16 -7.57 9.49
CA LEU A 45 15.37 -6.93 9.02
C LEU A 45 16.33 -7.99 8.48
N HIS A 46 16.64 -7.89 7.20
CA HIS A 46 17.60 -8.78 6.56
C HIS A 46 18.97 -8.12 6.53
N LEU A 47 20.00 -8.91 6.87
CA LEU A 47 21.39 -8.49 6.79
C LEU A 47 21.81 -8.47 5.32
N PHE A 48 21.91 -7.26 4.75
CA PHE A 48 22.70 -7.05 3.54
C PHE A 48 24.13 -6.74 3.93
N LEU A 49 25.06 -6.89 2.99
CA LEU A 49 26.53 -6.74 3.15
C LEU A 49 27.00 -5.53 3.99
N ARG A 50 26.16 -4.51 4.24
CA ARG A 50 26.50 -3.37 5.09
C ARG A 50 25.35 -2.73 5.88
N LYS A 51 24.08 -3.11 5.65
CA LYS A 51 22.91 -2.47 6.27
C LYS A 51 21.77 -3.46 6.48
N LEU A 52 21.01 -3.28 7.57
CA LEU A 52 19.72 -3.93 7.75
C LEU A 52 18.67 -3.25 6.88
N LYS A 53 17.96 -4.03 6.07
CA LYS A 53 16.88 -3.51 5.22
C LYS A 53 15.65 -4.40 5.31
N SER A 54 14.48 -3.79 5.32
CA SER A 54 13.21 -4.46 5.06
C SER A 54 13.06 -4.71 3.56
N ARG A 55 12.25 -5.72 3.19
CA ARG A 55 12.04 -6.13 1.79
C ARG A 55 10.55 -6.19 1.47
N TRP A 56 10.24 -6.10 0.18
CA TRP A 56 8.92 -6.46 -0.32
C TRP A 56 8.99 -7.92 -0.79
N ILE A 57 8.15 -8.77 -0.22
CA ILE A 57 7.98 -10.17 -0.62
C ILE A 57 6.98 -10.20 -1.78
N GLY A 58 7.16 -11.21 -2.64
CA GLY A 58 6.60 -11.34 -3.98
C GLY A 58 5.09 -11.12 -4.18
N PRO A 59 4.61 -11.34 -5.41
CA PRO A 59 3.22 -11.06 -5.74
C PRO A 59 2.29 -12.10 -5.10
N PHE A 60 1.43 -11.63 -4.20
CA PHE A 60 0.33 -12.39 -3.62
C PHE A 60 -0.99 -11.98 -4.23
N THR A 61 -1.93 -12.91 -4.35
CA THR A 61 -3.29 -12.63 -4.81
C THR A 61 -4.20 -12.37 -3.62
N ILE A 62 -4.97 -11.28 -3.68
CA ILE A 62 -5.97 -10.99 -2.66
C ILE A 62 -7.18 -11.92 -2.82
N GLN A 63 -7.50 -12.68 -1.78
CA GLN A 63 -8.69 -13.53 -1.73
C GLN A 63 -9.92 -12.77 -1.27
N GLN A 64 -9.77 -11.93 -0.23
CA GLN A 64 -10.87 -11.16 0.35
C GLN A 64 -10.33 -9.87 1.00
N VAL A 65 -11.13 -8.80 0.91
CA VAL A 65 -10.86 -7.52 1.57
C VAL A 65 -11.98 -7.27 2.57
N TYR A 66 -11.63 -6.95 3.81
CA TYR A 66 -12.57 -6.61 4.86
C TYR A 66 -12.70 -5.09 5.00
N SER A 67 -13.86 -4.62 5.47
CA SER A 67 -14.15 -3.19 5.67
C SER A 67 -13.24 -2.51 6.70
N ASN A 68 -12.63 -3.28 7.59
CA ASN A 68 -11.68 -2.82 8.60
C ASN A 68 -10.25 -2.64 8.09
N GLY A 69 -9.99 -2.84 6.79
CA GLY A 69 -8.66 -2.71 6.18
C GLY A 69 -7.77 -3.96 6.31
N VAL A 70 -8.29 -5.05 6.87
CA VAL A 70 -7.62 -6.36 6.83
C VAL A 70 -7.84 -6.98 5.46
N VAL A 71 -6.78 -7.60 4.93
CA VAL A 71 -6.77 -8.26 3.62
C VAL A 71 -6.33 -9.70 3.81
N GLU A 72 -7.07 -10.63 3.21
CA GLU A 72 -6.65 -12.03 3.10
C GLU A 72 -5.86 -12.24 1.82
N LEU A 73 -4.64 -12.76 1.98
CA LEU A 73 -3.76 -13.13 0.89
C LEU A 73 -3.72 -14.64 0.71
N LEU A 74 -3.68 -15.07 -0.55
CA LEU A 74 -3.42 -16.46 -0.91
C LEU A 74 -1.90 -16.70 -0.93
N ASN A 75 -1.43 -17.73 -0.22
CA ASN A 75 -0.03 -18.12 -0.26
C ASN A 75 0.33 -18.78 -1.60
N SER A 76 1.51 -18.49 -2.15
CA SER A 76 2.01 -19.17 -3.36
C SER A 76 2.41 -20.62 -3.10
N ASN A 77 2.83 -20.93 -1.86
CA ASN A 77 3.43 -22.22 -1.51
C ASN A 77 2.46 -23.18 -0.82
N SER A 78 1.28 -22.71 -0.38
CA SER A 78 0.28 -23.54 0.27
C SER A 78 -1.13 -23.08 -0.12
N THR A 79 -2.11 -23.99 -0.09
CA THR A 79 -3.54 -23.67 -0.28
C THR A 79 -4.10 -22.79 0.85
N GLY A 80 -3.30 -22.43 1.85
CA GLY A 80 -3.71 -21.61 2.98
C GLY A 80 -3.75 -20.13 2.63
N SER A 81 -4.77 -19.43 3.13
CA SER A 81 -4.79 -17.98 3.16
C SER A 81 -4.36 -17.45 4.53
N PHE A 82 -3.87 -16.22 4.55
CA PHE A 82 -3.49 -15.54 5.80
C PHE A 82 -3.92 -14.08 5.78
N LYS A 83 -4.22 -13.55 6.97
CA LYS A 83 -4.70 -12.19 7.19
C LYS A 83 -3.54 -11.23 7.43
N VAL A 84 -3.56 -10.10 6.75
CA VAL A 84 -2.58 -9.01 6.90
C VAL A 84 -3.28 -7.66 6.94
N ASN A 85 -2.62 -6.67 7.54
CA ASN A 85 -3.08 -5.28 7.47
C ASN A 85 -2.77 -4.69 6.09
N GLY A 86 -3.77 -4.12 5.41
CA GLY A 86 -3.63 -3.51 4.09
C GLY A 86 -2.59 -2.38 4.00
N GLN A 87 -2.24 -1.74 5.11
CA GLN A 87 -1.17 -0.73 5.14
C GLN A 87 0.20 -1.31 4.74
N HIS A 88 0.44 -2.58 5.05
CA HIS A 88 1.68 -3.31 4.73
C HIS A 88 1.68 -3.87 3.31
N LEU A 89 0.64 -3.59 2.51
CA LEU A 89 0.53 -4.05 1.14
C LEU A 89 0.83 -2.92 0.16
N LYS A 90 1.39 -3.29 -0.98
CA LYS A 90 1.61 -2.39 -2.11
C LYS A 90 1.05 -3.03 -3.38
N PRO A 91 0.22 -2.35 -4.18
CA PRO A 91 -0.22 -2.85 -5.47
C PRO A 91 0.97 -3.27 -6.34
N PHE A 92 0.91 -4.48 -6.88
CA PHE A 92 1.88 -4.94 -7.86
C PHE A 92 1.45 -4.45 -9.24
N VAL A 93 2.24 -3.57 -9.85
CA VAL A 93 2.04 -3.14 -11.24
C VAL A 93 2.86 -4.08 -12.10
N GLU A 94 2.18 -4.83 -12.96
CA GLU A 94 2.87 -5.71 -13.91
C GLU A 94 3.61 -4.85 -14.94
N PRO A 95 4.90 -5.12 -15.20
CA PRO A 95 5.60 -4.45 -16.29
C PRO A 95 4.85 -4.78 -17.59
N PHE A 96 4.41 -3.76 -18.33
CA PHE A 96 3.83 -3.94 -19.65
C PHE A 96 4.84 -4.68 -20.52
N SER A 97 4.52 -5.90 -20.95
CA SER A 97 5.26 -6.57 -22.01
C SER A 97 4.92 -5.87 -23.33
N ARG A 98 5.95 -5.40 -24.06
CA ARG A 98 5.79 -4.80 -25.40
C ARG A 98 5.37 -5.81 -26.48
N ASP A 99 5.32 -7.10 -26.13
CA ASP A 99 5.15 -8.18 -27.10
C ASP A 99 3.68 -8.45 -27.49
N LYS A 100 2.73 -7.58 -27.10
CA LYS A 100 1.29 -7.74 -27.39
C LYS A 100 0.68 -6.60 -28.21
N GLU A 101 1.48 -5.66 -28.70
CA GLU A 101 1.03 -4.67 -29.67
C GLU A 101 1.30 -5.15 -31.10
N GLU A 102 0.52 -6.14 -31.56
CA GLU A 102 0.17 -6.17 -32.99
C GLU A 102 -0.83 -5.02 -33.21
N ILE A 103 -0.28 -3.81 -33.35
CA ILE A 103 -0.98 -2.67 -33.93
C ILE A 103 -1.40 -3.08 -35.34
N ASN A 104 -2.68 -3.44 -35.50
CA ASN A 104 -3.31 -3.60 -36.81
C ASN A 104 -3.33 -2.22 -37.49
N LEU A 105 -2.23 -1.88 -38.16
CA LEU A 105 -2.15 -0.72 -39.04
C LEU A 105 -2.98 -1.05 -40.28
N LEU A 106 -4.27 -0.68 -40.26
CA LEU A 106 -5.10 -0.76 -41.46
C LEU A 106 -4.49 0.21 -42.48
N GLU A 107 -3.90 -0.32 -43.55
CA GLU A 107 -3.40 0.50 -44.64
C GLU A 107 -4.56 1.32 -45.23
N PRO A 108 -4.37 2.62 -45.50
CA PRO A 108 -5.40 3.44 -46.10
C PRO A 108 -5.68 2.92 -47.52
N HIS A 109 -6.94 2.61 -47.78
CA HIS A 109 -7.44 2.27 -49.11
C HIS A 109 -7.04 3.37 -50.10
N GLN A 110 -6.21 3.01 -51.08
CA GLN A 110 -5.87 3.88 -52.20
C GLN A 110 -7.11 4.05 -53.08
N ALA A 111 -7.53 5.31 -53.27
CA ALA A 111 -8.56 5.72 -54.22
C ALA A 111 -7.95 5.92 -55.61
#